data_AF-A0A8J4C0J7-F1
#
_entry.id   AF-A0A8J4C0J7-F1
#
_cell.length_a   1.000
_cell.length_b   1.000
_cell.length_c   1.000
_cell.angle_alpha   90.00
_cell.angle_beta   90.00
_cell.angle_gamma   90.00
#
_symmetry.space_group_name_H-M   'P 1'
#
loop_
_entity.id
_entity.type
_entity.pdbx_description
1 polymer ?
#
loop_
_entity_poly.entity_id
_entity_poly.type
_entity_poly.pdbx_seq_one_letter_code
_entity_poly.pdbx_strand_id
1 'polypeptide(L)'
;MKLKGKLTEHGARLLWKNFLPIIEKFGKTCQVLLGTDEVHFIQTSLNTDGVHVTARFAAETLFDVDTYRCQSKHFNLIAFQVEVGLLLRVLKGAAATNSEMVEVKLTTRQVPGPAGEPQSKPFLSFTAVGASTTVVQDVPISKPYMASEVQSLVVAKDVGAFCPAYVDVVPALGAALAIVDRLKAVDDTAMLAVCTSGDAHVLVQTSSVALGAQLRELPVYPHTAYDPAGGDRSKPVSDQLQEALDNGKAAGVYIQLKHLSRVLHATMFTEPAQVLCGIAEGGGHVHIMHVFRDPQHDDVYDVNVTLSFKLPVRDS
;
A
#
# COMPACT_ATOMS: atom_id res chain seq x y z
N MET A 1 20.90 -3.09 18.42
CA MET A 1 19.63 -2.41 18.07
C MET A 1 18.63 -2.69 19.17
N LYS A 2 17.77 -1.72 19.48
CA LYS A 2 16.71 -1.84 20.48
C LYS A 2 15.43 -1.30 19.88
N LEU A 3 14.37 -2.09 19.95
CA LEU A 3 13.01 -1.66 19.66
C LEU A 3 12.16 -2.02 20.88
N LYS A 4 11.42 -1.04 21.38
CA LYS A 4 10.39 -1.23 22.40
C LYS A 4 9.28 -0.21 22.16
N GLY A 5 8.03 -0.60 22.32
CA GLY A 5 6.91 0.34 22.32
C GLY A 5 5.61 -0.34 22.71
N LYS A 6 4.69 0.39 23.31
CA LYS A 6 3.31 -0.06 23.52
C LYS A 6 2.48 0.37 22.33
N LEU A 7 1.74 -0.55 21.72
CA LEU A 7 0.77 -0.19 20.69
C LEU A 7 -0.39 0.57 21.33
N THR A 8 -0.84 1.63 20.67
CA THR A 8 -2.13 2.24 21.01
C THR A 8 -3.26 1.31 20.58
N GLU A 9 -4.45 1.43 21.19
CA GLU A 9 -5.60 0.63 20.77
C GLU A 9 -5.95 0.88 19.29
N HIS A 10 -5.91 2.16 18.89
CA HIS A 10 -6.11 2.57 17.51
C HIS A 10 -5.05 1.95 16.58
N GLY A 11 -3.76 2.09 16.92
CA GLY A 11 -2.66 1.56 16.12
C GLY A 11 -2.70 0.04 15.97
N ALA A 12 -3.01 -0.69 17.04
CA ALA A 12 -3.18 -2.14 16.97
C ALA A 12 -4.32 -2.51 16.01
N ARG A 13 -5.49 -1.84 16.16
CA ARG A 13 -6.67 -2.04 15.32
C ARG A 13 -6.41 -1.73 13.86
N LEU A 14 -5.75 -0.61 13.58
CA LEU A 14 -5.36 -0.18 12.25
C LEU A 14 -4.52 -1.26 11.55
N LEU A 15 -3.51 -1.81 12.25
CA LEU A 15 -2.67 -2.87 11.71
C LEU A 15 -3.45 -4.15 11.44
N TRP A 16 -4.13 -4.73 12.44
CA TRP A 16 -4.71 -6.08 12.28
C TRP A 16 -6.00 -6.08 11.45
N LYS A 17 -6.80 -5.02 11.49
CA LYS A 17 -8.10 -4.97 10.82
C LYS A 17 -8.00 -4.44 9.40
N ASN A 18 -7.20 -3.39 9.18
CA ASN A 18 -7.22 -2.64 7.91
C ASN A 18 -6.02 -2.96 7.02
N PHE A 19 -4.80 -2.97 7.57
CA PHE A 19 -3.58 -2.98 6.74
C PHE A 19 -2.95 -4.36 6.53
N LEU A 20 -2.70 -5.12 7.59
CA LEU A 20 -2.06 -6.43 7.48
C LEU A 20 -2.88 -7.43 6.63
N PRO A 21 -4.23 -7.48 6.71
CA PRO A 21 -5.01 -8.33 5.81
C PRO A 21 -4.84 -7.96 4.33
N ILE A 22 -4.64 -6.67 4.03
CA ILE A 22 -4.38 -6.23 2.66
C ILE A 22 -2.98 -6.62 2.24
N ILE A 23 -1.97 -6.32 3.04
CA ILE A 23 -0.56 -6.67 2.75
C ILE A 23 -0.43 -8.20 2.52
N GLU A 24 -1.15 -9.01 3.29
CA GLU A 24 -1.16 -10.48 3.13
C GLU A 24 -1.73 -10.93 1.77
N LYS A 25 -2.71 -10.21 1.22
CA LYS A 25 -3.28 -10.51 -0.12
C LYS A 25 -2.28 -10.30 -1.24
N PHE A 26 -1.29 -9.43 -1.06
CA PHE A 26 -0.27 -9.16 -2.06
C PHE A 26 0.92 -10.09 -1.91
N GLY A 27 1.35 -10.40 -0.69
CA GLY A 27 2.48 -11.28 -0.44
C GLY A 27 2.50 -11.86 0.97
N LYS A 28 3.06 -13.08 1.09
CA LYS A 28 3.17 -13.79 2.38
C LYS A 28 4.14 -13.12 3.36
N THR A 29 5.10 -12.37 2.84
CA THR A 29 6.11 -11.68 3.64
C THR A 29 6.18 -10.21 3.24
N CYS A 30 6.64 -9.37 4.17
CA CYS A 30 6.90 -7.95 3.92
C CYS A 30 8.17 -7.52 4.63
N GLN A 31 8.79 -6.46 4.12
CA GLN A 31 9.85 -5.74 4.80
C GLN A 31 9.22 -4.71 5.74
N VAL A 32 9.67 -4.69 6.99
CA VAL A 32 9.30 -3.67 7.97
C VAL A 32 10.49 -2.74 8.14
N LEU A 33 10.27 -1.44 7.98
CA LEU A 33 11.26 -0.40 8.27
C LEU A 33 10.74 0.46 9.42
N LEU A 34 11.46 0.42 10.54
CA LEU A 34 11.14 1.15 11.77
C LEU A 34 12.13 2.30 11.92
N GLY A 35 11.62 3.53 12.01
CA GLY A 35 12.37 4.73 12.37
C GLY A 35 11.92 5.31 13.70
N THR A 36 12.38 6.51 14.02
CA THR A 36 11.93 7.26 15.20
C THR A 36 10.53 7.83 15.03
N ASP A 37 10.23 8.30 13.82
CA ASP A 37 9.02 9.07 13.52
C ASP A 37 8.04 8.30 12.63
N GLU A 38 8.51 7.30 11.89
CA GLU A 38 7.72 6.59 10.90
C GLU A 38 7.99 5.08 10.91
N VAL A 39 6.94 4.32 10.62
CA VAL A 39 6.96 2.87 10.43
C VAL A 39 6.41 2.55 9.05
N HIS A 40 7.14 1.72 8.30
CA HIS A 40 6.74 1.32 6.96
C HIS A 40 6.63 -0.20 6.84
N PHE A 41 5.61 -0.64 6.12
CA PHE A 41 5.49 -2.00 5.61
C PHE A 41 5.62 -1.94 4.09
N ILE A 42 6.60 -2.65 3.55
CA ILE A 42 6.97 -2.58 2.15
C ILE A 42 6.92 -3.99 1.58
N GLN A 43 6.34 -4.14 0.40
CA GLN A 43 6.45 -5.34 -0.40
C GLN A 43 6.87 -4.93 -1.80
N THR A 44 8.04 -5.41 -2.21
CA THR A 44 8.57 -5.13 -3.54
C THR A 44 7.93 -6.02 -4.59
N SER A 45 8.06 -5.63 -5.87
CA SER A 45 7.55 -6.37 -7.03
C SER A 45 7.99 -7.84 -7.07
N LEU A 46 9.11 -8.19 -6.45
CA LEU A 46 9.61 -9.56 -6.34
C LEU A 46 8.69 -10.47 -5.52
N ASN A 47 8.02 -9.93 -4.51
CA ASN A 47 7.25 -10.69 -3.53
C ASN A 47 5.74 -10.71 -3.81
N THR A 48 5.30 -9.92 -4.78
CA THR A 48 3.89 -9.55 -4.98
C THR A 48 3.41 -9.72 -6.41
N ASP A 49 4.11 -10.53 -7.20
CA ASP A 49 3.78 -10.73 -8.63
C ASP A 49 3.80 -9.38 -9.39
N GLY A 50 4.72 -8.47 -9.03
CA GLY A 50 4.93 -7.21 -9.74
C GLY A 50 4.43 -5.94 -9.04
N VAL A 51 3.42 -6.01 -8.16
CA VAL A 51 2.85 -4.79 -7.52
C VAL A 51 3.67 -4.35 -6.32
N HIS A 52 4.29 -3.18 -6.37
CA HIS A 52 4.96 -2.65 -5.18
C HIS A 52 3.92 -2.06 -4.21
N VAL A 53 3.95 -2.46 -2.93
CA VAL A 53 3.02 -2.01 -1.89
C VAL A 53 3.79 -1.33 -0.78
N THR A 54 3.39 -0.13 -0.39
CA THR A 54 3.97 0.58 0.76
C THR A 54 2.87 1.15 1.64
N ALA A 55 2.82 0.69 2.89
CA ALA A 55 2.06 1.33 3.95
C ALA A 55 3.01 2.13 4.83
N ARG A 56 2.65 3.38 5.13
CA ARG A 56 3.38 4.29 6.02
C ARG A 56 2.45 4.67 7.16
N PHE A 57 3.03 4.69 8.36
CA PHE A 57 2.40 5.17 9.58
C PHE A 57 3.35 6.12 10.30
N ALA A 58 2.85 7.21 10.88
CA ALA A 58 3.57 7.91 11.92
C ALA A 58 3.74 6.95 13.12
N ALA A 59 4.91 6.97 13.75
CA ALA A 59 5.20 6.11 14.88
C ALA A 59 4.23 6.35 16.03
N GLU A 60 3.83 7.61 16.26
CA GLU A 60 2.85 8.02 17.26
C GLU A 60 1.42 7.52 16.98
N THR A 61 1.06 7.28 15.72
CA THR A 61 -0.23 6.65 15.38
C THR A 61 -0.26 5.20 15.84
N LEU A 62 0.87 4.49 15.69
CA LEU A 62 0.95 3.07 16.05
C LEU A 62 1.26 2.85 17.54
N PHE A 63 2.12 3.67 18.13
CA PHE A 63 2.69 3.45 19.44
C PHE A 63 2.48 4.65 20.37
N ASP A 64 2.38 4.37 21.66
CA ASP A 64 2.44 5.37 22.71
C ASP A 64 3.82 6.07 22.70
N VAL A 65 3.81 7.40 22.50
CA VAL A 65 4.97 8.29 22.37
C VAL A 65 5.94 8.16 23.55
N ASP A 66 5.41 7.98 24.76
CA ASP A 66 6.24 7.88 25.96
C ASP A 66 7.04 6.58 26.00
N THR A 67 6.57 5.55 25.31
CA THR A 67 7.12 4.20 25.37
C THR A 67 7.88 3.79 24.12
N TYR A 68 7.58 4.41 22.97
CA TYR A 68 8.21 4.05 21.70
C TYR A 68 9.67 4.46 21.65
N ARG A 69 10.55 3.48 21.46
CA ARG A 69 12.00 3.67 21.35
C ARG A 69 12.53 2.78 20.23
N CYS A 70 13.01 3.41 19.16
CA CYS A 70 13.76 2.77 18.09
C CYS A 70 15.21 3.28 18.12
N GLN A 71 16.17 2.37 18.35
CA GLN A 71 17.60 2.71 18.41
C GLN A 71 18.44 1.73 17.59
N SER A 72 19.21 2.29 16.66
CA SER A 72 20.08 1.54 15.75
C SER A 72 21.30 2.37 15.38
N LYS A 73 22.41 1.70 15.04
CA LYS A 73 23.66 2.38 14.66
C LYS A 73 23.55 3.12 13.33
N HIS A 74 22.63 2.71 12.47
CA HIS A 74 22.44 3.29 11.14
C HIS A 74 21.19 4.17 11.16
N PHE A 75 21.37 5.47 11.45
CA PHE A 75 20.33 6.50 11.47
C PHE A 75 19.08 6.15 12.30
N ASN A 76 19.22 5.36 13.37
CA ASN A 76 18.10 4.82 14.15
C ASN A 76 17.05 4.06 13.32
N LEU A 77 17.44 3.52 12.17
CA LEU A 77 16.60 2.66 11.35
C LEU A 77 16.86 1.19 11.68
N ILE A 78 15.77 0.45 11.86
CA ILE A 78 15.78 -1.01 11.98
C ILE A 78 14.92 -1.56 10.85
N ALA A 79 15.48 -2.46 10.04
CA ALA A 79 14.72 -3.17 9.02
C ALA A 79 14.91 -4.68 9.12
N PHE A 80 13.86 -5.41 8.76
CA PHE A 80 13.84 -6.87 8.68
C PHE A 80 12.64 -7.32 7.85
N GLN A 81 12.62 -8.59 7.48
CA GLN A 81 11.48 -9.24 6.86
C GLN A 81 10.67 -10.04 7.89
N VAL A 82 9.35 -10.03 7.74
CA VAL A 82 8.42 -10.77 8.60
C VAL A 82 7.35 -11.47 7.75
N GLU A 83 6.86 -12.62 8.22
CA GLU A 83 5.68 -13.27 7.65
C GLU A 83 4.41 -12.55 8.12
N VAL A 84 3.63 -12.05 7.16
CA VAL A 84 2.49 -11.17 7.42
C VAL A 84 1.40 -11.90 8.20
N GLY A 85 1.12 -13.16 7.84
CA GLY A 85 0.11 -13.97 8.50
C GLY A 85 0.42 -14.28 9.96
N LEU A 86 1.70 -14.43 10.33
CA LEU A 86 2.10 -14.59 11.74
C LEU A 86 1.85 -13.30 12.53
N LEU A 87 2.27 -12.17 11.99
CA LEU A 87 2.06 -10.87 12.62
C LEU A 87 0.56 -10.56 12.80
N LEU A 88 -0.24 -10.80 11.76
CA LEU A 88 -1.69 -10.64 11.79
C LEU A 88 -2.33 -11.54 12.85
N ARG A 89 -1.92 -12.81 12.93
CA ARG A 89 -2.44 -13.75 13.92
C ARG A 89 -2.19 -13.28 15.35
N VAL A 90 -0.98 -12.79 15.63
CA VAL A 90 -0.61 -12.32 16.97
C VAL A 90 -1.44 -11.11 17.38
N LEU A 91 -1.55 -10.10 16.52
CA LEU A 91 -2.34 -8.89 16.82
C LEU A 91 -3.84 -9.18 16.91
N LYS A 92 -4.37 -10.03 16.03
CA LYS A 92 -5.76 -10.47 16.10
C LYS A 92 -6.04 -11.28 17.37
N GLY A 93 -5.08 -12.10 17.82
CA GLY A 93 -5.16 -12.82 19.09
C GLY A 93 -5.22 -11.89 20.29
N ALA A 94 -4.34 -10.88 20.33
CA ALA A 94 -4.35 -9.85 21.38
C ALA A 94 -5.66 -9.05 21.43
N ALA A 95 -6.23 -8.75 20.26
CA ALA A 95 -7.54 -8.10 20.16
C ALA A 95 -8.67 -9.00 20.68
N ALA A 96 -8.64 -10.31 20.37
CA ALA A 96 -9.66 -11.26 20.81
C ALA A 96 -9.65 -11.50 22.33
N THR A 97 -8.52 -11.30 22.99
CA THR A 97 -8.39 -11.39 24.46
C THR A 97 -8.79 -10.11 25.20
N ASN A 98 -9.32 -9.08 24.50
CA ASN A 98 -9.59 -7.75 25.04
C ASN A 98 -8.40 -7.22 25.86
N SER A 99 -7.19 -7.38 25.34
CA SER A 99 -6.00 -6.94 26.03
C SER A 99 -6.00 -5.41 26.14
N GLU A 100 -5.84 -4.91 27.36
CA GLU A 100 -5.78 -3.47 27.66
C GLU A 100 -4.49 -2.85 27.11
N MET A 101 -3.44 -3.67 26.98
CA MET A 101 -2.13 -3.22 26.55
C MET A 101 -1.45 -4.29 25.70
N VAL A 102 -0.79 -3.87 24.62
CA VAL A 102 0.08 -4.72 23.81
C VAL A 102 1.46 -4.08 23.70
N GLU A 103 2.46 -4.67 24.34
CA GLU A 103 3.86 -4.25 24.23
C GLU A 103 4.57 -5.04 23.13
N VAL A 104 5.33 -4.34 22.30
CA VAL A 104 6.16 -4.92 21.23
C VAL A 104 7.63 -4.67 21.56
N LYS A 105 8.43 -5.73 21.50
CA LYS A 105 9.88 -5.66 21.76
C LYS A 105 10.66 -6.52 20.77
N LEU A 106 11.75 -5.97 20.25
CA LEU A 106 12.74 -6.78 19.53
C LEU A 106 13.57 -7.57 20.54
N THR A 107 13.55 -8.89 20.41
CA THR A 107 14.26 -9.82 21.30
C THR A 107 15.10 -10.80 20.50
N THR A 108 16.05 -11.44 21.17
CA THR A 108 16.86 -12.50 20.61
C THR A 108 16.72 -13.71 21.50
N ARG A 109 16.40 -14.87 20.92
CA ARG A 109 16.17 -16.12 21.64
C ARG A 109 17.06 -17.22 21.09
N GLN A 110 17.48 -18.12 21.97
CA GLN A 110 18.16 -19.35 21.57
C GLN A 110 17.11 -20.35 21.11
N VAL A 111 17.25 -20.87 19.89
CA VAL A 111 16.40 -21.92 19.35
C VAL A 111 17.26 -23.11 18.91
N PRO A 112 16.73 -24.34 18.96
CA PRO A 112 17.45 -25.51 18.44
C PRO A 112 17.74 -25.34 16.94
N GLY A 113 19.00 -25.50 16.56
CA GLY A 113 19.45 -25.57 15.17
C GLY A 113 19.10 -26.91 14.52
N PRO A 114 19.26 -27.03 13.19
CA PRO A 114 18.96 -28.27 12.46
C PRO A 114 19.75 -29.49 12.96
N ALA A 115 20.98 -29.29 13.46
CA ALA A 115 21.81 -30.35 14.03
C ALA A 115 21.85 -30.31 15.59
N GLY A 116 20.90 -29.61 16.21
CA GLY A 116 20.73 -29.55 17.66
C GLY A 116 21.56 -28.47 18.37
N GLU A 117 22.46 -27.75 17.67
CA GLU A 117 23.20 -26.66 18.26
C GLU A 117 22.30 -25.43 18.55
N PRO A 118 22.48 -24.75 19.69
CA PRO A 118 21.69 -23.55 19.99
C PRO A 118 22.05 -22.42 19.01
N GLN A 119 21.04 -21.94 18.28
CA GLN A 119 21.16 -20.82 17.36
C GLN A 119 20.41 -19.60 17.90
N SER A 120 21.10 -18.46 17.92
CA SER A 120 20.52 -17.18 18.31
C SER A 120 19.69 -16.61 17.17
N LYS A 121 18.37 -16.50 17.34
CA LYS A 121 17.45 -15.97 16.33
C LYS A 121 16.67 -14.74 16.84
N PRO A 122 16.43 -13.75 15.96
CA PRO A 122 15.66 -12.55 16.30
C PRO A 122 14.15 -12.79 16.24
N PHE A 123 13.42 -12.15 17.16
CA PHE A 123 11.96 -12.22 17.24
C PHE A 123 11.37 -10.85 17.57
N LEU A 124 10.20 -10.54 17.02
CA LEU A 124 9.30 -9.54 17.59
C LEU A 124 8.45 -10.22 18.65
N SER A 125 8.66 -9.84 19.91
CA SER A 125 7.89 -10.35 21.03
C SER A 125 6.74 -9.42 21.34
N PHE A 126 5.53 -9.97 21.39
CA PHE A 126 4.31 -9.27 21.73
C PHE A 126 3.83 -9.75 23.09
N THR A 127 3.77 -8.83 24.05
CA THR A 127 3.23 -9.08 25.38
C THR A 127 1.89 -8.38 25.48
N ALA A 128 0.81 -9.17 25.41
CA ALA A 128 -0.55 -8.70 25.56
C ALA A 128 -1.00 -8.91 27.02
N VAL A 129 -1.37 -7.83 27.70
CA VAL A 129 -1.82 -7.85 29.11
C VAL A 129 -3.31 -7.54 29.12
N GLY A 130 -4.12 -8.49 29.60
CA GLY A 130 -5.54 -8.29 29.91
C GLY A 130 -5.81 -8.38 31.40
N ALA A 131 -7.07 -8.20 31.80
CA ALA A 131 -7.49 -8.11 33.20
C ALA A 131 -7.06 -9.29 34.09
N SER A 132 -6.97 -10.51 33.54
CA SER A 132 -6.63 -11.73 34.30
C SER A 132 -5.51 -12.57 33.70
N THR A 133 -5.02 -12.23 32.50
CA THR A 133 -4.04 -13.04 31.78
C THR A 133 -3.01 -12.16 31.06
N THR A 134 -1.77 -12.65 31.01
CA THR A 134 -0.71 -12.10 30.18
C THR A 134 -0.29 -13.14 29.17
N VAL A 135 -0.33 -12.78 27.90
CA VAL A 135 0.00 -13.65 26.77
C VAL A 135 1.26 -13.10 26.10
N VAL A 136 2.29 -13.93 26.00
CA VAL A 136 3.53 -13.59 25.26
C VAL A 136 3.57 -14.44 23.99
N GLN A 137 3.66 -13.78 22.84
CA GLN A 137 3.76 -14.42 21.54
C GLN A 137 4.96 -13.85 20.78
N ASP A 138 5.78 -14.73 20.23
CA ASP A 138 6.95 -14.33 19.46
C ASP A 138 6.70 -14.58 17.96
N VAL A 139 6.95 -13.54 17.17
CA VAL A 139 6.95 -13.62 15.71
C VAL A 139 8.40 -13.70 15.24
N PRO A 140 8.82 -14.81 14.60
CA PRO A 140 10.15 -14.90 14.03
C PRO A 140 10.30 -13.85 12.92
N ILE A 141 11.46 -13.19 12.89
CA ILE A 141 11.82 -12.27 11.83
C ILE A 141 13.11 -12.74 11.14
N SER A 142 13.38 -12.21 9.96
CA SER A 142 14.68 -12.42 9.33
C SER A 142 15.81 -11.87 10.19
N LYS A 143 17.06 -12.20 9.84
CA LYS A 143 18.19 -11.42 10.33
C LYS A 143 17.93 -9.93 10.02
N PRO A 144 18.17 -9.01 10.99
CA PRO A 144 18.06 -7.60 10.72
C PRO A 144 18.97 -7.20 9.57
N TYR A 145 18.48 -6.31 8.72
CA TYR A 145 19.15 -5.87 7.51
C TYR A 145 20.43 -5.11 7.85
N MET A 146 21.44 -5.28 7.00
CA MET A 146 22.67 -4.49 7.06
C MET A 146 22.44 -3.07 6.52
N ALA A 147 23.38 -2.16 6.73
CA ALA A 147 23.23 -0.75 6.36
C ALA A 147 22.89 -0.53 4.87
N SER A 148 23.52 -1.28 3.96
CA SER A 148 23.21 -1.19 2.52
C SER A 148 21.80 -1.67 2.18
N GLU A 149 21.33 -2.74 2.82
CA GLU A 149 19.96 -3.25 2.65
C GLU A 149 18.92 -2.27 3.19
N VAL A 150 19.21 -1.61 4.33
CA VAL A 150 18.37 -0.53 4.87
C VAL A 150 18.32 0.63 3.89
N GLN A 151 19.45 1.05 3.32
CA GLN A 151 19.48 2.14 2.34
C GLN A 151 18.68 1.79 1.08
N SER A 152 18.82 0.58 0.55
CA SER A 152 18.01 0.10 -0.58
C SER A 152 16.51 0.12 -0.25
N LEU A 153 16.13 -0.22 0.98
CA LEU A 153 14.74 -0.19 1.42
C LEU A 153 14.22 1.25 1.60
N VAL A 154 15.06 2.17 2.07
CA VAL A 154 14.73 3.61 2.15
C VAL A 154 14.49 4.19 0.76
N VAL A 155 15.27 3.79 -0.24
CA VAL A 155 15.00 4.18 -1.64
C VAL A 155 13.72 3.53 -2.14
N ALA A 156 13.50 2.25 -1.82
CA ALA A 156 12.33 1.51 -2.28
C ALA A 156 11.00 1.99 -1.67
N LYS A 157 11.01 2.51 -0.44
CA LYS A 157 9.80 3.03 0.23
C LYS A 157 9.28 4.32 -0.41
N ASP A 158 10.13 5.03 -1.13
CA ASP A 158 9.76 6.26 -1.83
C ASP A 158 8.99 5.88 -3.12
N VAL A 159 7.70 5.61 -2.95
CA VAL A 159 6.78 5.30 -4.05
C VAL A 159 6.28 6.58 -4.73
N GLY A 160 6.59 7.75 -4.16
CA GLY A 160 6.16 9.06 -4.63
C GLY A 160 6.94 9.51 -5.87
N ALA A 161 6.69 8.86 -7.00
CA ALA A 161 7.05 9.51 -8.26
C ALA A 161 6.09 10.67 -8.52
N PHE A 162 6.62 11.73 -9.10
CA PHE A 162 5.82 12.86 -9.55
C PHE A 162 4.86 12.39 -10.64
N CYS A 163 3.57 12.25 -10.29
CA CYS A 163 2.51 12.13 -11.29
C CYS A 163 2.01 13.54 -11.62
N PRO A 164 1.95 13.93 -12.90
CA PRO A 164 1.45 15.24 -13.30
C PRO A 164 -0.01 15.48 -12.89
N ALA A 165 -0.81 14.42 -12.87
CA ALA A 165 -2.20 14.44 -12.43
C ALA A 165 -2.61 13.08 -11.86
N TYR A 166 -3.60 13.13 -10.97
CA TYR A 166 -4.33 12.00 -10.40
C TYR A 166 -5.82 12.21 -10.63
N VAL A 167 -6.55 11.11 -10.82
CA VAL A 167 -8.01 11.07 -10.69
C VAL A 167 -8.40 10.35 -9.42
N ASP A 168 -9.38 10.89 -8.70
CA ASP A 168 -9.97 10.20 -7.54
C ASP A 168 -11.02 9.20 -8.01
N VAL A 169 -10.74 7.91 -7.81
CA VAL A 169 -11.55 6.80 -8.29
C VAL A 169 -12.70 6.47 -7.34
N VAL A 170 -12.69 6.98 -6.09
CA VAL A 170 -13.72 6.64 -5.08
C VAL A 170 -15.16 6.86 -5.57
N PRO A 171 -15.52 7.99 -6.21
CA PRO A 171 -16.89 8.24 -6.69
C PRO A 171 -17.40 7.18 -7.68
N ALA A 172 -16.49 6.52 -8.40
CA ALA A 172 -16.82 5.52 -9.41
C ALA A 172 -16.23 4.13 -9.10
N LEU A 173 -15.84 3.86 -7.85
CA LEU A 173 -15.10 2.65 -7.47
C LEU A 173 -15.86 1.36 -7.85
N GLY A 174 -17.17 1.31 -7.59
CA GLY A 174 -18.00 0.16 -7.95
C GLY A 174 -18.05 -0.09 -9.46
N ALA A 175 -18.14 0.98 -10.26
CA ALA A 175 -18.10 0.89 -11.72
C ALA A 175 -16.71 0.48 -12.21
N ALA A 176 -15.64 1.04 -11.64
CA ALA A 176 -14.26 0.71 -11.97
C ALA A 176 -13.97 -0.78 -11.74
N LEU A 177 -14.38 -1.33 -10.58
CA LEU A 177 -14.26 -2.75 -10.27
C LEU A 177 -15.01 -3.61 -11.30
N ALA A 178 -16.28 -3.31 -11.56
CA ALA A 178 -17.09 -4.06 -12.51
C ALA A 178 -16.52 -4.04 -13.94
N ILE A 179 -15.96 -2.90 -14.37
CA ILE A 179 -15.30 -2.75 -15.67
C ILE A 179 -14.05 -3.61 -15.73
N VAL A 180 -13.16 -3.46 -14.75
CA VAL A 180 -11.87 -4.17 -14.73
C VAL A 180 -12.07 -5.68 -14.69
N ASP A 181 -13.02 -6.18 -13.89
CA ASP A 181 -13.30 -7.61 -13.80
C ASP A 181 -13.89 -8.18 -15.10
N ARG A 182 -14.71 -7.40 -15.81
CA ARG A 182 -15.23 -7.79 -17.13
C ARG A 182 -14.15 -7.79 -18.21
N LEU A 183 -13.33 -6.75 -18.25
CA LEU A 183 -12.24 -6.62 -19.24
C LEU A 183 -11.16 -7.68 -19.03
N LYS A 184 -10.91 -8.09 -17.78
CA LYS A 184 -9.96 -9.16 -17.44
C LYS A 184 -10.38 -10.53 -18.00
N ALA A 185 -11.66 -10.73 -18.31
CA ALA A 185 -12.14 -11.94 -18.99
C ALA A 185 -11.83 -11.95 -20.49
N VAL A 186 -11.43 -10.81 -21.07
CA VAL A 186 -11.12 -10.63 -22.49
C VAL A 186 -9.62 -10.72 -22.74
N ASP A 187 -8.81 -10.00 -21.95
CA ASP A 187 -7.34 -10.03 -21.98
C ASP A 187 -6.78 -9.76 -20.58
N ASP A 188 -5.53 -10.18 -20.34
CA ASP A 188 -4.82 -9.90 -19.09
C ASP A 188 -4.22 -8.50 -19.04
N THR A 189 -4.06 -7.83 -20.20
CA THR A 189 -3.43 -6.53 -20.37
C THR A 189 -4.42 -5.51 -20.92
N ALA A 190 -4.36 -4.28 -20.38
CA ALA A 190 -5.15 -3.17 -20.88
C ALA A 190 -4.32 -1.89 -20.87
N MET A 191 -4.63 -1.00 -21.81
CA MET A 191 -4.24 0.40 -21.70
C MET A 191 -5.10 1.07 -20.63
N LEU A 192 -4.46 1.60 -19.60
CA LEU A 192 -5.06 2.53 -18.65
C LEU A 192 -4.64 3.95 -19.06
N ALA A 193 -5.61 4.85 -19.19
CA ALA A 193 -5.33 6.26 -19.39
C ALA A 193 -6.05 7.14 -18.36
N VAL A 194 -5.38 8.19 -17.92
CA VAL A 194 -5.88 9.19 -16.98
C VAL A 194 -5.81 10.56 -17.66
N CYS A 195 -6.94 11.25 -17.74
CA CYS A 195 -7.09 12.53 -18.43
C CYS A 195 -7.23 13.68 -17.42
N THR A 196 -6.64 14.83 -17.75
CA THR A 196 -6.79 16.07 -16.96
C THR A 196 -8.23 16.61 -16.98
N SER A 197 -9.08 16.12 -17.88
CA SER A 197 -10.52 16.41 -17.94
C SER A 197 -11.34 15.72 -16.82
N GLY A 198 -10.73 14.82 -16.05
CA GLY A 198 -11.44 13.99 -15.07
C GLY A 198 -11.99 12.69 -15.64
N ASP A 199 -11.60 12.32 -16.86
CA ASP A 199 -11.95 11.03 -17.43
C ASP A 199 -10.82 10.02 -17.21
N ALA A 200 -11.18 8.76 -16.99
CA ALA A 200 -10.26 7.64 -16.97
C ALA A 200 -10.75 6.54 -17.92
N HIS A 201 -9.83 5.98 -18.70
CA HIS A 201 -10.14 5.00 -19.73
C HIS A 201 -9.42 3.68 -19.44
N VAL A 202 -10.12 2.57 -19.63
CA VAL A 202 -9.53 1.23 -19.63
C VAL A 202 -9.88 0.57 -20.95
N LEU A 203 -8.88 0.23 -21.76
CA LEU A 203 -9.03 -0.34 -23.09
C LEU A 203 -8.26 -1.65 -23.21
N VAL A 204 -8.97 -2.71 -23.58
CA VAL A 204 -8.40 -3.99 -24.00
C VAL A 204 -8.45 -4.08 -25.52
N GLN A 205 -7.33 -4.43 -26.13
CA GLN A 205 -7.25 -4.63 -27.57
C GLN A 205 -6.60 -5.98 -27.85
N THR A 206 -7.33 -6.82 -28.59
CA THR A 206 -6.87 -8.13 -29.08
C THR A 206 -6.83 -8.13 -30.61
N SER A 207 -6.41 -9.24 -31.22
CA SER A 207 -6.46 -9.39 -32.68
C SER A 207 -7.88 -9.30 -33.27
N SER A 208 -8.91 -9.60 -32.48
CA SER A 208 -10.27 -9.82 -32.97
C SER A 208 -11.27 -8.79 -32.45
N VAL A 209 -11.00 -8.16 -31.30
CA VAL A 209 -11.91 -7.20 -30.67
C VAL A 209 -11.12 -6.12 -29.92
N ALA A 210 -11.63 -4.89 -29.96
CA ALA A 210 -11.25 -3.80 -29.08
C ALA A 210 -12.45 -3.45 -28.19
N LEU A 211 -12.26 -3.52 -26.87
CA LEU A 211 -13.29 -3.21 -25.87
C LEU A 211 -12.72 -2.21 -24.88
N GLY A 212 -13.46 -1.14 -24.61
CA GLY A 212 -13.04 -0.14 -23.65
C GLY A 212 -14.21 0.42 -22.87
N ALA A 213 -13.88 1.03 -21.74
CA ALA A 213 -14.83 1.76 -20.91
C ALA A 213 -14.21 3.08 -20.46
N GLN A 214 -15.09 4.05 -20.21
CA GLN A 214 -14.74 5.38 -19.73
C GLN A 214 -15.45 5.62 -18.39
N LEU A 215 -14.68 5.97 -17.38
CA LEU A 215 -15.14 6.58 -16.14
C LEU A 215 -15.07 8.09 -16.33
N ARG A 216 -16.14 8.82 -16.01
CA ARG A 216 -16.25 10.25 -16.30
C ARG A 216 -16.36 11.06 -15.02
N GLU A 217 -15.98 12.34 -15.13
CA GLU A 217 -16.21 13.36 -14.10
C GLU A 217 -15.59 13.00 -12.74
N LEU A 218 -14.46 12.30 -12.77
CA LEU A 218 -13.66 12.02 -11.60
C LEU A 218 -12.95 13.31 -11.15
N PRO A 219 -12.90 13.59 -9.84
CA PRO A 219 -12.11 14.71 -9.32
C PRO A 219 -10.63 14.57 -9.69
N VAL A 220 -10.01 15.66 -10.15
CA VAL A 220 -8.59 15.70 -10.55
C VAL A 220 -7.73 16.41 -9.52
N TYR A 221 -6.57 15.83 -9.23
CA TYR A 221 -5.56 16.35 -8.30
C TYR A 221 -4.16 16.42 -8.94
N PRO A 222 -3.35 17.45 -8.63
CA PRO A 222 -3.76 18.67 -7.93
C PRO A 222 -4.84 19.41 -8.74
N HIS A 223 -5.70 20.20 -8.08
CA HIS A 223 -6.79 20.90 -8.78
C HIS A 223 -6.30 21.83 -9.90
N THR A 224 -5.04 22.28 -9.83
CA THR A 224 -4.39 23.06 -10.88
C THR A 224 -4.16 22.28 -12.18
N ALA A 225 -4.18 20.95 -12.12
CA ALA A 225 -4.07 20.07 -13.30
C ALA A 225 -5.43 19.82 -13.97
N TYR A 226 -6.56 20.21 -13.35
CA TYR A 226 -7.88 20.00 -13.92
C TYR A 226 -8.11 20.91 -15.14
N ASP A 227 -8.42 20.29 -16.27
CA ASP A 227 -8.73 20.97 -17.53
C ASP A 227 -10.03 20.43 -18.14
N PRO A 228 -11.19 21.02 -17.82
CA PRO A 228 -12.48 20.56 -18.32
C PRO A 228 -12.63 20.75 -19.84
N ALA A 229 -11.84 21.62 -20.45
CA ALA A 229 -11.83 21.83 -21.90
C ALA A 229 -10.91 20.83 -22.63
N GLY A 230 -10.21 19.96 -21.88
CA GLY A 230 -9.25 19.00 -22.41
C GLY A 230 -9.84 17.84 -23.21
N GLY A 231 -11.16 17.78 -23.42
CA GLY A 231 -11.80 16.74 -24.23
C GLY A 231 -13.09 17.21 -24.92
N ASP A 232 -13.18 16.98 -26.24
CA ASP A 232 -14.40 17.26 -27.01
C ASP A 232 -15.42 16.12 -26.87
N ARG A 233 -16.36 16.30 -25.93
CA ARG A 233 -17.40 15.30 -25.63
C ARG A 233 -18.37 15.02 -26.79
N SER A 234 -18.32 15.79 -27.89
CA SER A 234 -19.13 15.53 -29.09
C SER A 234 -18.58 14.41 -29.97
N LYS A 235 -17.28 14.09 -29.84
CA LYS A 235 -16.61 13.04 -30.62
C LYS A 235 -16.82 11.64 -30.03
N PRO A 236 -16.59 10.56 -30.79
CA PRO A 236 -16.48 9.20 -30.24
C PRO A 236 -15.43 9.11 -29.12
N VAL A 237 -15.66 8.23 -28.14
CA VAL A 237 -14.78 8.07 -26.96
C VAL A 237 -13.34 7.70 -27.33
N SER A 238 -13.15 6.91 -28.40
CA SER A 238 -11.83 6.57 -28.94
C SER A 238 -11.08 7.82 -29.41
N ASP A 239 -11.78 8.71 -30.10
CA ASP A 239 -11.20 9.90 -30.72
C ASP A 239 -10.89 10.94 -29.66
N GLN A 240 -11.76 11.07 -28.64
CA GLN A 240 -11.52 11.89 -27.45
C GLN A 240 -10.23 11.47 -26.74
N LEU A 241 -10.04 10.16 -26.53
CA LEU A 241 -8.86 9.65 -25.85
C LEU A 241 -7.59 9.88 -26.70
N GLN A 242 -7.65 9.60 -28.00
CA GLN A 242 -6.51 9.80 -28.89
C GLN A 242 -6.10 11.28 -28.93
N GLU A 243 -7.05 12.19 -29.06
CA GLU A 243 -6.79 13.63 -29.05
C GLU A 243 -6.23 14.12 -27.70
N ALA A 244 -6.73 13.57 -26.58
CA ALA A 244 -6.20 13.91 -25.27
C ALA A 244 -4.75 13.42 -25.10
N LEU A 245 -4.41 12.24 -25.60
CA LEU A 245 -3.04 11.72 -25.60
C LEU A 245 -2.12 12.57 -26.48
N ASP A 246 -2.55 12.89 -27.71
CA ASP A 246 -1.76 13.66 -28.68
C ASP A 246 -1.48 15.09 -28.18
N ASN A 247 -2.42 15.68 -27.45
CA ASN A 247 -2.29 17.02 -26.87
C ASN A 247 -1.61 17.04 -25.48
N GLY A 248 -1.18 15.89 -24.96
CA GLY A 248 -0.58 15.77 -23.62
C GLY A 248 -1.55 16.09 -22.47
N LYS A 249 -2.86 15.99 -22.73
CA LYS A 249 -3.96 16.12 -21.75
C LYS A 249 -4.35 14.79 -21.11
N ALA A 250 -3.78 13.70 -21.59
CA ALA A 250 -3.87 12.38 -20.98
C ALA A 250 -2.50 11.73 -20.91
N ALA A 251 -2.31 10.89 -19.90
CA ALA A 251 -1.24 9.92 -19.87
C ALA A 251 -1.85 8.52 -20.05
N GLY A 252 -1.21 7.67 -20.85
CA GLY A 252 -1.68 6.31 -21.13
C GLY A 252 -0.54 5.30 -21.04
N VAL A 253 -0.79 4.16 -20.40
CA VAL A 253 0.18 3.07 -20.23
C VAL A 253 -0.51 1.71 -20.25
N TYR A 254 0.22 0.68 -20.67
CA TYR A 254 -0.28 -0.70 -20.61
C TYR A 254 0.04 -1.33 -19.25
N ILE A 255 -0.96 -1.96 -18.64
CA ILE A 255 -0.82 -2.63 -17.34
C ILE A 255 -1.52 -3.98 -17.35
N GLN A 256 -1.16 -4.83 -16.39
CA GLN A 256 -1.89 -6.08 -16.16
C GLN A 256 -3.16 -5.82 -15.34
N LEU A 257 -4.31 -6.19 -15.90
CA LEU A 257 -5.62 -6.04 -15.26
C LEU A 257 -5.73 -6.81 -13.95
N LYS A 258 -5.01 -7.94 -13.79
CA LYS A 258 -4.94 -8.66 -12.51
C LYS A 258 -4.37 -7.79 -11.38
N HIS A 259 -3.44 -6.87 -11.68
CA HIS A 259 -2.86 -5.96 -10.69
C HIS A 259 -3.85 -4.88 -10.30
N LEU A 260 -4.47 -4.24 -11.30
CA LEU A 260 -5.46 -3.20 -11.08
C LEU A 260 -6.67 -3.74 -10.30
N SER A 261 -7.23 -4.88 -10.71
CA SER A 261 -8.32 -5.58 -10.02
C SER A 261 -7.97 -5.84 -8.55
N ARG A 262 -6.78 -6.38 -8.27
CA ARG A 262 -6.35 -6.68 -6.89
C ARG A 262 -6.22 -5.42 -6.03
N VAL A 263 -5.71 -4.31 -6.58
CA VAL A 263 -5.60 -3.03 -5.86
C VAL A 263 -6.97 -2.41 -5.61
N LEU A 264 -7.84 -2.35 -6.61
CA LEU A 264 -9.21 -1.82 -6.43
C LEU A 264 -10.01 -2.65 -5.42
N HIS A 265 -9.84 -3.97 -5.41
CA HIS A 265 -10.47 -4.79 -4.37
C HIS A 265 -9.89 -4.53 -2.98
N ALA A 266 -8.61 -4.16 -2.87
CA ALA A 266 -8.01 -3.82 -1.57
C ALA A 266 -8.60 -2.52 -1.00
N THR A 267 -9.02 -1.58 -1.85
CA THR A 267 -9.74 -0.36 -1.45
C THR A 267 -10.99 -0.67 -0.64
N MET A 268 -11.73 -1.73 -0.98
CA MET A 268 -12.97 -2.11 -0.28
C MET A 268 -12.77 -2.52 1.18
N PHE A 269 -11.55 -2.84 1.62
CA PHE A 269 -11.27 -3.22 3.01
C PHE A 269 -10.66 -2.09 3.83
N THR A 270 -10.00 -1.15 3.15
CA THR A 270 -9.31 -0.04 3.80
C THR A 270 -10.21 1.18 3.94
N GLU A 271 -11.29 1.27 3.15
CA GLU A 271 -12.27 2.35 3.16
C GLU A 271 -11.61 3.75 3.15
N PRO A 272 -10.67 4.01 2.23
CA PRO A 272 -10.03 5.32 2.16
C PRO A 272 -11.02 6.41 1.74
N ALA A 273 -10.74 7.63 2.17
CA ALA A 273 -11.48 8.83 1.79
C ALA A 273 -11.32 9.13 0.29
N GLN A 274 -10.11 8.87 -0.24
CA GLN A 274 -9.77 9.07 -1.65
C GLN A 274 -8.88 7.94 -2.15
N VAL A 275 -9.00 7.65 -3.44
CA VAL A 275 -8.10 6.75 -4.16
C VAL A 275 -7.59 7.46 -5.38
N LEU A 276 -6.40 8.03 -5.24
CA LEU A 276 -5.77 8.82 -6.28
C LEU A 276 -5.02 7.88 -7.22
N CYS A 277 -5.50 7.76 -8.45
CA CYS A 277 -4.88 6.98 -9.52
C CYS A 277 -4.20 7.92 -10.52
N GLY A 278 -2.89 7.77 -10.69
CA GLY A 278 -2.08 8.62 -11.56
C GLY A 278 -1.02 7.81 -12.30
N ILE A 279 -0.50 8.37 -13.38
CA ILE A 279 0.58 7.77 -14.16
C ILE A 279 1.83 8.61 -13.92
N ALA A 280 2.92 7.97 -13.54
CA ALA A 280 4.18 8.65 -13.28
C ALA A 280 4.70 9.32 -14.55
N GLU A 281 5.39 10.46 -14.39
CA GLU A 281 6.03 11.14 -15.51
C GLU A 281 6.91 10.19 -16.33
N GLY A 282 6.81 10.26 -17.66
CA GLY A 282 7.48 9.34 -18.58
C GLY A 282 6.88 7.93 -18.65
N GLY A 283 5.75 7.67 -17.99
CA GLY A 283 5.02 6.40 -18.12
C GLY A 283 5.67 5.20 -17.42
N GLY A 284 6.57 5.43 -16.46
CA GLY A 284 7.34 4.35 -15.83
C GLY A 284 6.55 3.42 -14.91
N HIS A 285 5.39 3.86 -14.41
CA HIS A 285 4.45 3.07 -13.60
C HIS A 285 3.12 3.80 -13.42
N VAL A 286 2.10 3.04 -12.97
CA VAL A 286 0.88 3.61 -12.40
C VAL A 286 1.03 3.69 -10.88
N HIS A 287 0.71 4.83 -10.29
CA HIS A 287 0.67 5.06 -8.86
C HIS A 287 -0.79 5.15 -8.39
N ILE A 288 -1.15 4.35 -7.39
CA ILE A 288 -2.45 4.38 -6.73
C ILE A 288 -2.23 4.65 -5.25
N MET A 289 -2.74 5.78 -4.75
CA MET A 289 -2.57 6.21 -3.36
C MET A 289 -3.92 6.28 -2.66
N HIS A 290 -4.02 5.58 -1.53
CA HIS A 290 -5.15 5.63 -0.62
C HIS A 290 -4.87 6.71 0.43
N VAL A 291 -5.78 7.68 0.50
CA VAL A 291 -5.76 8.76 1.49
C VAL A 291 -6.90 8.55 2.47
N PHE A 292 -6.63 8.64 3.77
CA PHE A 292 -7.59 8.37 4.83
C PHE A 292 -8.10 9.67 5.46
N ARG A 293 -9.27 9.63 6.11
CA ARG A 293 -9.74 10.75 6.92
C ARG A 293 -9.11 10.71 8.29
N ASP A 294 -8.89 11.88 8.88
CA ASP A 294 -8.50 11.99 10.27
C ASP A 294 -9.59 11.37 11.18
N PRO A 295 -9.23 10.44 12.09
CA PRO A 295 -10.23 9.78 12.94
C PRO A 295 -10.99 10.72 13.89
N GLN A 296 -10.47 11.92 14.14
CA GLN A 296 -11.05 12.93 15.03
C GLN A 296 -11.77 14.04 14.25
N HIS A 297 -11.42 14.26 12.98
CA HIS A 297 -11.94 15.34 12.15
C HIS A 297 -12.32 14.85 10.75
N ASP A 298 -13.63 14.70 10.48
CA ASP A 298 -14.13 14.19 9.20
C ASP A 298 -13.79 15.07 7.98
N ASP A 299 -13.45 16.35 8.20
CA ASP A 299 -13.15 17.31 7.13
C ASP A 299 -11.64 17.37 6.78
N VAL A 300 -10.80 16.60 7.48
CA VAL A 300 -9.34 16.65 7.33
C VAL A 300 -8.81 15.28 6.88
N TYR A 301 -7.81 15.29 5.99
CA TYR A 301 -7.11 14.07 5.61
C TYR A 301 -6.02 13.73 6.63
N ASP A 302 -5.91 12.44 6.94
CA ASP A 302 -4.88 11.92 7.84
C ASP A 302 -3.52 11.87 7.10
N VAL A 303 -2.60 12.73 7.53
CA VAL A 303 -1.21 12.77 7.01
C VAL A 303 -0.30 11.72 7.63
N ASN A 304 -0.76 11.06 8.71
CA ASN A 304 0.00 10.10 9.46
C ASN A 304 -0.11 8.69 8.88
N VAL A 305 -1.10 8.43 8.03
CA VAL A 305 -1.36 7.10 7.48
C VAL A 305 -1.54 7.17 5.97
N THR A 306 -0.76 6.39 5.23
CA THR A 306 -0.93 6.28 3.77
C THR A 306 -0.71 4.85 3.31
N LEU A 307 -1.45 4.42 2.29
CA LEU A 307 -1.23 3.15 1.60
C LEU A 307 -1.07 3.42 0.10
N SER A 308 0.08 3.05 -0.44
CA SER A 308 0.44 3.33 -1.84
C SER A 308 0.75 2.04 -2.58
N PHE A 309 0.33 1.99 -3.84
CA PHE A 309 0.57 0.90 -4.76
C PHE A 309 1.23 1.42 -6.03
N LYS A 310 2.29 0.75 -6.46
CA LYS A 310 2.94 1.00 -7.75
C LYS A 310 2.80 -0.22 -8.64
N LEU A 311 2.10 -0.04 -9.75
CA LEU A 311 1.84 -1.09 -10.72
C LEU A 311 2.85 -0.98 -11.87
N PRO A 312 3.49 -2.08 -12.27
CA PRO A 312 4.43 -2.08 -13.37
C PRO A 312 3.70 -1.85 -14.70
N VAL A 313 4.34 -1.08 -15.57
CA VAL A 313 3.91 -0.89 -16.96
C VAL A 313 4.49 -2.02 -17.81
N ARG A 314 3.74 -2.43 -18.83
CA ARG A 314 4.13 -3.42 -19.83
C ARG A 314 4.48 -2.71 -21.12
N ASP A 315 5.42 -3.28 -21.87
CA ASP A 315 5.61 -2.90 -23.26
C ASP A 315 4.37 -3.33 -24.05
N SER A 316 3.94 -2.46 -24.98
CA SER A 316 2.76 -2.62 -25.83
C SER A 316 2.77 -3.89 -26.68
#